data_AF-A0A968X999-F1
#
_entry.id   AF-A0A968X999-F1
#
_cell.length_a   1.000
_cell.length_b   1.000
_cell.length_c   1.000
_cell.angle_alpha   90.00
_cell.angle_beta   90.00
_cell.angle_gamma   90.00
#
_symmetry.space_group_name_H-M   'P 1'
#
loop_
_entity.id
_entity.type
_entity.pdbx_description
1 polymer ?
#
loop_
_entity_poly.entity_id
_entity_poly.type
_entity_poly.pdbx_seq_one_letter_code
_entity_poly.pdbx_strand_id
1 'polypeptide(L)'
;MIHVDQLRPTIVMGKLGQPLGKIMTISGSVVSGSRSAKSNQPDDLALQVLQVNGQPLASPVTLPWTIFNTASVVPPKLNQPFEYVGYETGSFTGVPHEAFKLVPAVATREFHFESWFTVLQEDLPTIQNQADLEQSQ
;
A
#
# COMPACT_ATOMS: atom_id res chain seq x y z
N MET A 1 24.11 -13.94 14.76
CA MET A 1 24.09 -13.40 13.38
C MET A 1 23.23 -14.36 12.56
N ILE A 2 22.20 -13.87 11.87
CA ILE A 2 21.34 -14.68 11.00
C ILE A 2 21.76 -14.36 9.56
N HIS A 3 22.15 -15.38 8.79
CA HIS A 3 22.47 -15.20 7.38
C HIS A 3 21.20 -15.29 6.51
N VAL A 4 21.22 -14.64 5.34
CA VAL A 4 20.04 -14.54 4.45
C VAL A 4 19.53 -15.90 3.99
N ASP A 5 20.45 -16.85 3.76
CA ASP A 5 20.20 -18.24 3.39
C ASP A 5 19.65 -19.08 4.57
N GLN A 6 19.82 -18.60 5.80
CA GLN A 6 19.27 -19.18 7.02
C GLN A 6 17.90 -18.62 7.38
N LEU A 7 17.43 -17.61 6.64
CA LEU A 7 16.02 -17.23 6.65
C LEU A 7 15.24 -18.42 6.06
N ARG A 8 14.81 -19.33 6.93
CA ARG A 8 13.50 -20.00 6.74
C ARG A 8 12.49 -18.89 6.42
N PRO A 9 11.37 -19.11 5.72
CA PRO A 9 10.40 -18.06 5.45
C PRO A 9 9.88 -17.47 6.77
N THR A 10 10.61 -16.51 7.31
CA THR A 10 10.29 -15.77 8.51
C THR A 10 9.20 -14.85 8.03
N ILE A 11 8.00 -15.15 8.52
CA ILE A 11 6.82 -14.40 8.16
C ILE A 11 7.00 -13.00 8.75
N VAL A 12 7.35 -12.05 7.89
CA VAL A 12 7.39 -10.63 8.26
C VAL A 12 5.97 -10.11 8.20
N MET A 13 5.47 -9.60 9.32
CA MET A 13 4.14 -9.01 9.40
C MET A 13 4.21 -7.55 8.92
N GLY A 14 3.34 -7.20 7.97
CA GLY A 14 3.14 -5.85 7.49
C GLY A 14 2.31 -4.98 8.44
N LYS A 15 2.20 -3.70 8.11
CA LYS A 15 1.41 -2.69 8.84
C LYS A 15 -0.08 -3.01 8.87
N LEU A 16 -0.56 -3.79 7.88
CA LEU A 16 -1.96 -4.24 7.81
C LEU A 16 -2.24 -5.52 8.62
N GLY A 17 -1.29 -5.99 9.43
CA GLY A 17 -1.46 -7.17 10.27
C GLY A 17 -1.51 -8.49 9.49
N GLN A 18 -1.07 -8.49 8.23
CA GLN A 18 -0.92 -9.66 7.39
C GLN A 18 0.56 -9.87 7.00
N PRO A 19 0.98 -11.10 6.68
CA PRO A 19 2.31 -11.34 6.11
C PRO A 19 2.58 -10.48 4.88
N LEU A 20 3.81 -9.96 4.75
CA LEU A 20 4.28 -9.37 3.50
C LEU A 20 4.17 -10.40 2.35
N GLY A 21 3.76 -9.92 1.17
CA GLY A 21 3.53 -10.73 -0.02
C GLY A 21 2.22 -11.52 -0.03
N LYS A 22 1.44 -11.53 1.06
CA LYS A 22 0.11 -12.16 1.07
C LYS A 22 -0.89 -11.28 0.31
N ILE A 23 -1.59 -11.87 -0.65
CA ILE A 23 -2.70 -11.22 -1.34
C ILE A 23 -3.86 -11.02 -0.36
N MET A 24 -4.42 -9.81 -0.33
CA MET A 24 -5.54 -9.42 0.51
C MET A 24 -6.39 -8.34 -0.16
N THR A 25 -7.64 -8.24 0.26
CA THR A 25 -8.52 -7.12 -0.06
C THR A 25 -8.41 -6.07 1.03
N ILE A 26 -8.29 -4.80 0.65
CA ILE A 26 -8.31 -3.66 1.57
C ILE A 26 -9.44 -2.72 1.19
N SER A 27 -10.09 -2.12 2.18
CA SER A 27 -11.11 -1.09 1.94
C SER A 27 -10.98 0.06 2.94
N GLY A 28 -11.47 1.23 2.52
CA GLY A 28 -11.32 2.46 3.30
C GLY A 28 -11.70 3.70 2.50
N SER A 29 -11.07 4.83 2.82
CA SER A 29 -11.29 6.11 2.16
C SER A 29 -9.99 6.73 1.66
N VAL A 30 -10.09 7.51 0.59
CA VAL A 30 -8.94 8.23 0.03
C VAL A 30 -8.79 9.56 0.75
N VAL A 31 -7.59 9.85 1.25
CA VAL A 31 -7.24 11.08 1.97
C VAL A 31 -6.11 11.82 1.26
N SER A 32 -5.90 13.08 1.62
CA SER A 32 -4.72 13.82 1.16
C SER A 32 -3.46 13.26 1.84
N GLY A 33 -2.46 12.93 1.03
CA GLY A 33 -1.15 12.50 1.49
C GLY A 33 -0.28 13.67 1.96
N SER A 34 0.76 13.35 2.73
CA SER A 34 1.79 14.32 3.07
C SER A 34 2.72 14.52 1.88
N ARG A 35 2.85 15.77 1.41
CA ARG A 35 3.70 16.19 0.29
C ARG A 35 5.10 15.59 0.40
N SER A 36 5.46 14.63 -0.44
CA SER A 36 6.84 14.18 -0.55
C SER A 36 7.62 15.20 -1.36
N ALA A 37 8.73 15.72 -0.83
CA ALA A 37 9.59 16.73 -1.49
C ALA A 37 10.18 16.29 -2.85
N LYS A 38 9.86 15.09 -3.34
CA LYS A 38 10.27 14.53 -4.64
C LYS A 38 9.11 14.33 -5.64
N SER A 39 7.86 14.60 -5.26
CA SER A 39 6.70 14.37 -6.14
C SER A 39 6.34 15.66 -6.88
N ASN A 40 6.47 15.64 -8.21
CA ASN A 40 6.00 16.69 -9.13
C ASN A 40 4.53 16.46 -9.55
N GLN A 41 3.81 15.55 -8.89
CA GLN A 41 2.41 15.30 -9.21
C GLN A 41 1.49 16.16 -8.33
N PRO A 42 0.53 16.90 -8.93
CA PRO A 42 -0.54 17.52 -8.18
C PRO A 42 -1.40 16.40 -7.60
N ASP A 43 -1.62 16.46 -6.29
CA ASP A 43 -2.37 15.51 -5.44
C ASP A 43 -1.63 14.19 -5.11
N ASP A 44 -0.71 14.24 -4.13
CA ASP A 44 -0.22 13.04 -3.45
C ASP A 44 -1.42 12.39 -2.72
N LEU A 45 -2.11 11.45 -3.35
CA LEU A 45 -3.21 10.71 -2.74
C LEU A 45 -2.69 9.61 -1.80
N ALA A 46 -3.38 9.41 -0.69
CA ALA A 46 -3.11 8.32 0.25
C ALA A 46 -4.38 7.50 0.52
N LEU A 47 -4.18 6.21 0.80
CA LEU A 47 -5.24 5.29 1.18
C LEU A 47 -5.32 5.22 2.70
N GLN A 48 -6.40 5.72 3.30
CA GLN A 48 -6.71 5.44 4.71
C GLN A 48 -7.47 4.11 4.77
N VAL A 49 -6.74 3.04 5.06
CA VAL A 49 -7.28 1.69 5.16
C VAL A 49 -8.00 1.52 6.49
N LEU A 50 -9.23 1.02 6.43
CA LEU A 50 -10.10 0.77 7.57
C LEU A 50 -10.34 -0.73 7.79
N GLN A 51 -10.31 -1.53 6.73
CA GLN A 51 -10.56 -2.96 6.79
C GLN A 51 -9.57 -3.76 5.92
N VAL A 52 -9.36 -5.01 6.32
CA VAL A 52 -8.59 -6.02 5.58
C VAL A 52 -9.41 -7.29 5.52
N ASN A 53 -9.67 -7.80 4.31
CA ASN A 53 -10.53 -8.97 4.05
C ASN A 53 -11.89 -8.87 4.75
N GLY A 54 -12.52 -7.69 4.70
CA GLY A 54 -13.80 -7.40 5.36
C GLY A 54 -13.75 -7.31 6.89
N GLN A 55 -12.57 -7.44 7.52
CA GLN A 55 -12.40 -7.31 8.97
C GLN A 55 -11.86 -5.92 9.33
N PRO A 56 -12.48 -5.19 10.29
CA PRO A 56 -11.99 -3.90 10.73
C PRO A 56 -10.58 -3.97 11.33
N LEU A 57 -9.74 -2.99 11.01
CA LEU A 57 -8.46 -2.78 11.67
C LEU A 57 -8.68 -2.17 13.07
N ALA A 58 -7.78 -2.47 14.01
CA ALA A 58 -7.81 -1.89 15.35
C ALA A 58 -7.65 -0.36 15.34
N SER A 59 -6.92 0.16 14.35
CA SER A 59 -6.77 1.58 14.06
C SER A 59 -6.60 1.77 12.55
N PRO A 60 -7.10 2.87 11.95
CA PRO A 60 -6.85 3.18 10.55
C PRO A 60 -5.35 3.21 10.22
N VAL A 61 -4.98 2.70 9.05
CA VAL A 61 -3.59 2.72 8.55
C VAL A 61 -3.53 3.53 7.26
N THR A 62 -2.72 4.58 7.23
CA THR A 62 -2.52 5.40 6.02
C THR A 62 -1.34 4.88 5.21
N LEU A 63 -1.57 4.58 3.93
CA LEU A 63 -0.57 4.07 3.00
C LEU A 63 -0.50 4.96 1.74
N PRO A 64 0.68 5.08 1.10
CA PRO A 64 0.78 5.78 -0.17
C PRO A 64 -0.01 5.05 -1.26
N TRP A 65 -0.53 5.79 -2.24
CA TRP A 65 -1.07 5.18 -3.46
C TRP A 65 0.09 4.57 -4.26
N THR A 66 0.03 3.26 -4.52
CA THR A 66 1.02 2.55 -5.32
C THR A 66 0.34 1.41 -6.07
N ILE A 67 0.58 1.33 -7.38
CA ILE A 67 0.05 0.29 -8.26
C ILE A 67 1.17 -0.59 -8.78
N PHE A 68 0.85 -1.85 -9.07
CA PHE A 68 1.75 -2.70 -9.83
C PHE A 68 1.91 -2.12 -11.24
N ASN A 69 3.13 -2.14 -11.79
CA ASN A 69 3.46 -1.41 -13.02
C ASN A 69 2.64 -1.82 -14.26
N THR A 70 2.07 -3.03 -14.27
CA THR A 70 1.18 -3.52 -15.34
C THR A 70 -0.29 -3.56 -14.94
N ALA A 71 -0.67 -3.09 -13.75
CA ALA A 71 -2.05 -3.06 -13.31
C ALA A 71 -2.83 -1.96 -14.04
N SER A 72 -4.03 -2.28 -14.50
CA SER A 72 -4.98 -1.32 -15.07
C SER A 72 -6.02 -0.98 -14.01
N VAL A 73 -5.67 -0.06 -13.12
CA VAL A 73 -6.48 0.36 -11.97
C VAL A 73 -6.72 1.86 -12.09
N VAL A 74 -7.96 2.30 -11.88
CA VAL A 74 -8.30 3.72 -11.95
C VAL A 74 -7.68 4.40 -10.73
N PRO A 75 -6.96 5.53 -10.92
CA PRO A 75 -6.47 6.29 -9.78
C PRO A 75 -7.63 6.65 -8.83
N PRO A 76 -7.45 6.50 -7.51
CA PRO A 76 -8.45 6.85 -6.53
C PRO A 76 -8.83 8.33 -6.63
N LYS A 77 -10.02 8.68 -6.14
CA LYS A 77 -10.45 10.08 -6.01
C LYS A 77 -10.54 10.45 -4.55
N LEU A 78 -10.10 11.65 -4.20
CA LEU A 78 -10.13 12.16 -2.84
C LEU A 78 -11.52 12.05 -2.21
N ASN A 79 -11.58 11.63 -0.94
CA ASN A 79 -12.79 11.41 -0.15
C ASN A 79 -13.75 10.34 -0.70
N GLN A 80 -13.35 9.52 -1.69
CA GLN A 80 -14.15 8.40 -2.14
C GLN A 80 -13.81 7.12 -1.37
N PRO A 81 -14.80 6.23 -1.16
CA PRO A 81 -14.50 4.89 -0.70
C PRO A 81 -13.76 4.10 -1.78
N PHE A 82 -12.95 3.15 -1.36
CA PHE A 82 -12.30 2.21 -2.27
C PHE A 82 -12.38 0.80 -1.73
N GLU A 83 -12.24 -0.16 -2.64
CA GLU A 83 -11.92 -1.55 -2.33
C GLU A 83 -10.91 -2.04 -3.37
N TYR A 84 -9.75 -2.48 -2.90
CA TYR A 84 -8.62 -2.86 -3.73
C TYR A 84 -8.08 -4.22 -3.31
N VAL A 85 -7.66 -5.03 -4.29
CA VAL A 85 -6.90 -6.25 -4.04
C VAL A 85 -5.42 -5.99 -4.35
N GLY A 86 -4.55 -6.48 -3.47
CA GLY A 86 -3.12 -6.29 -3.58
C GLY A 86 -2.36 -6.98 -2.47
N TYR A 87 -1.13 -6.54 -2.22
CA TYR A 87 -0.30 -7.07 -1.14
C TYR A 87 0.63 -5.99 -0.58
N GLU A 88 1.02 -6.14 0.68
CA GLU A 88 2.08 -5.34 1.29
C GLU A 88 3.46 -5.92 0.95
N THR A 89 4.41 -5.07 0.58
CA THR A 89 5.81 -5.41 0.30
C THR A 89 6.74 -4.36 0.90
N GLY A 90 8.05 -4.52 0.76
CA GLY A 90 9.00 -3.56 1.31
C GLY A 90 10.44 -3.75 0.84
N SER A 91 11.29 -2.81 1.20
CA SER A 91 12.73 -2.86 0.94
C SER A 91 13.52 -2.09 2.01
N PHE A 92 14.81 -2.42 2.13
CA PHE A 92 15.74 -1.56 2.85
C PHE A 92 16.10 -0.35 1.98
N THR A 93 16.01 0.84 2.57
CA THR A 93 16.25 2.13 1.93
C THR A 93 17.12 3.02 2.81
N GLY A 94 17.51 4.19 2.32
CA GLY A 94 18.40 5.13 2.99
C GLY A 94 19.88 4.77 2.86
N VAL A 95 20.74 5.52 3.55
CA VAL A 95 22.21 5.32 3.50
C VAL A 95 22.71 4.97 4.91
N PRO A 96 23.50 3.88 5.08
CA PRO A 96 24.11 3.57 6.36
C PRO A 96 24.98 4.74 6.86
N HIS A 97 24.76 5.18 8.10
CA HIS A 97 25.44 6.36 8.64
C HIS A 97 26.98 6.25 8.56
N GLU A 98 27.50 5.04 8.75
CA GLU A 98 28.93 4.75 8.69
C GLU A 98 29.56 4.87 7.29
N ALA A 99 28.76 4.88 6.22
CA ALA A 99 29.28 5.17 4.87
C ALA A 99 29.91 6.56 4.79
N PHE A 100 29.41 7.53 5.56
CA PHE A 100 29.94 8.90 5.59
C PHE A 100 31.28 9.04 6.33
N LYS A 101 31.80 7.95 6.91
CA LYS A 101 33.20 7.89 7.34
C LYS A 101 34.17 7.73 6.16
N LEU A 102 33.66 7.28 5.01
CA LEU A 102 34.46 6.95 3.82
C LEU A 102 34.24 7.94 2.67
N VAL A 103 33.07 8.58 2.60
CA VAL A 103 32.70 9.54 1.55
C VAL A 103 32.07 10.80 2.17
N PRO A 104 32.08 11.95 1.46
CA PRO A 104 31.39 13.16 1.94
C PRO A 104 29.91 12.92 2.24
N ALA A 105 29.42 13.55 3.31
CA ALA A 105 28.03 13.46 3.72
C ALA A 105 27.09 14.18 2.74
N VAL A 106 25.93 13.57 2.48
CA VAL A 106 24.83 14.16 1.70
C VAL A 106 23.53 14.08 2.49
N ALA A 107 22.59 14.99 2.20
CA ALA A 107 21.25 14.91 2.76
C ALA A 107 20.55 13.62 2.29
N THR A 108 20.22 12.75 3.24
CA THR A 108 19.61 11.44 2.98
C THR A 108 18.72 11.04 4.16
N ARG A 109 17.99 9.93 4.01
CA ARG A 109 17.28 9.27 5.11
C ARG A 109 18.20 8.26 5.81
N GLU A 110 17.97 8.03 7.10
CA GLU A 110 18.62 6.94 7.83
C GLU A 110 18.36 5.60 7.15
N PHE A 111 19.29 4.65 7.27
CA PHE A 111 19.10 3.30 6.73
C PHE A 111 18.03 2.54 7.54
N HIS A 112 16.94 2.14 6.88
CA HIS A 112 15.81 1.45 7.52
C HIS A 112 15.04 0.58 6.52
N PHE A 113 14.17 -0.30 7.04
CA PHE A 113 13.20 -1.02 6.23
C PHE A 113 11.91 -0.20 6.10
N GLU A 114 11.41 -0.02 4.89
CA GLU A 114 10.15 0.65 4.59
C GLU A 114 9.21 -0.31 3.86
N SER A 115 7.93 -0.33 4.25
CA SER A 115 6.87 -1.14 3.61
C SER A 115 5.76 -0.28 3.03
N TRP A 116 5.16 -0.77 1.94
CA TRP A 116 4.05 -0.16 1.20
C TRP A 116 3.12 -1.23 0.63
N PHE A 117 1.88 -0.85 0.31
CA PHE A 117 0.91 -1.73 -0.35
C PHE A 117 0.93 -1.49 -1.85
N THR A 118 0.90 -2.57 -2.64
CA THR A 118 0.87 -2.53 -4.10
C THR A 118 -0.47 -3.04 -4.58
N VAL A 119 -1.24 -2.17 -5.23
CA VAL A 119 -2.56 -2.49 -5.77
C VAL A 119 -2.42 -3.25 -7.08
N LEU A 120 -3.21 -4.32 -7.22
CA LEU A 120 -3.27 -5.18 -8.40
C LEU A 120 -4.56 -4.97 -9.21
N GLN A 121 -5.69 -4.79 -8.53
CA GLN A 121 -7.00 -4.62 -9.15
C GLN A 121 -7.96 -3.83 -8.22
N GLU A 122 -9.01 -3.27 -8.82
CA GLU A 122 -10.18 -2.79 -8.11
C GLU A 122 -11.13 -3.94 -7.81
N ASP A 123 -11.78 -3.87 -6.66
CA ASP A 123 -12.78 -4.85 -6.24
C ASP A 123 -13.98 -4.12 -5.64
N LEU A 124 -14.45 -3.06 -6.31
CA LEU A 124 -15.71 -2.44 -5.92
C LEU A 124 -16.85 -3.40 -6.27
N PRO A 125 -17.76 -3.73 -5.33
CA PRO A 125 -18.97 -4.46 -5.68
C PRO A 125 -19.72 -3.62 -6.70
N THR A 126 -19.85 -4.15 -7.91
CA THR A 126 -20.72 -3.56 -8.92
C THR A 126 -22.12 -3.59 -8.31
N ILE A 127 -22.67 -2.43 -7.95
CA ILE A 127 -24.10 -2.34 -7.67
C ILE A 127 -24.77 -2.75 -8.98
N GLN A 128 -25.22 -4.00 -9.06
CA GLN A 128 -26.13 -4.46 -10.10
C GLN A 128 -27.42 -3.68 -9.89
N ASN A 129 -27.52 -2.54 -10.55
CA ASN A 129 -28.73 -1.74 -10.59
C ASN A 129 -29.87 -2.58 -11.18
N GLN A 130 -31.04 -2.40 -10.58
CA GLN A 130 -32.33 -3.04 -10.83
C GLN A 130 -32.80 -3.02 -12.30
N ALA A 131 -32.14 -3.74 -13.21
CA ALA A 131 -32.57 -3.93 -14.60
C ALA A 131 -33.24 -5.30 -14.84
N ASP A 132 -33.19 -6.24 -13.88
CA ASP A 132 -33.71 -7.59 -14.04
C ASP A 132 -35.18 -7.78 -13.60
N LEU A 133 -35.88 -6.70 -13.22
CA LEU A 133 -37.31 -6.75 -12.88
C LEU A 133 -38.26 -6.41 -14.05
N GLU A 134 -37.74 -6.13 -15.26
CA GLU A 134 -38.56 -5.95 -16.48
C GLU A 134 -38.46 -7.12 -17.48
N GLN A 135 -37.97 -8.29 -17.07
CA GLN A 135 -38.01 -9.51 -17.89
C GLN A 135 -38.82 -10.67 -17.29
N SER A 136 -39.66 -10.41 -16.29
CA SER A 136 -40.76 -11.32 -15.96
C SER A 136 -42.07 -10.65 -16.37
N GLN A 137 -42.39 -10.84 -17.65
CA GLN A 137 -43.74 -10.70 -18.21
C GLN A 137 -44.75 -11.54 -17.43
#